data_AF-A0A2A9NA04-F1
#
_entry.id   AF-A0A2A9NA04-F1
#
_cell.length_a   1.000
_cell.length_b   1.000
_cell.length_c   1.000
_cell.angle_alpha   90.00
_cell.angle_beta   90.00
_cell.angle_gamma   90.00
#
_symmetry.space_group_name_H-M   'P 1'
#
loop_
_entity.id
_entity.type
_entity.pdbx_description
1 polymer ?
#
loop_
_entity_poly.entity_id
_entity_poly.type
_entity_poly.pdbx_seq_one_letter_code
_entity_poly.pdbx_strand_id
1 'polypeptide(L)'
;MPGPEAQRQPYGGLKRGLVMALDIGTTFSGVSYAILEPNQVPKIHGVTQYPGQANGGDSKIPSIVCYDSSGKVFAVGAETDPDINPDLLYEDGIERAEWFKLHIKLPHLNQEQNLKLEQMPKLPPNKTGVDAYGDLLAYLYQATKTYICQRQGSDIWDSVANNVDYILTHPNGWEGKQQSELRRAARLAGLVNNEADALKKVHFVTEGEASLHFCLSKIPTALDQHGKDGVMVVDAGGGTIDISTYTRVSENNFKEIAPTECLYQGSVFVTRRATFFLQKLLARSKFNSTEIIDTMTKFFSKTTKTSFKTPSKTYFIRFGRGSDNDNEYGIKAGSLKISGHEIAGFFEPAIKGIIENIEKQSKNSTKPIRAVFLVGGFSTSDYLFARLEEHFKSRNIKILRPDAYLNKAVPEGAVSYHLDHCVTSRMSKFSYGIRASEVYDVDNAEHKARESTAFYSLSGVRRVPGGFSTILAKAVEVSETREFRDSFGNTLNQEEFNNFKIKTIPIRCYRGEENKAPRWFDEAPGKFESLCEISADLTPIKSSIKPQYKESTPYYVIDYDVILLFGLTELRAQIGWKENGVEKRGPASVVYDSQL
;
A
#
# COMPACT_ATOMS: atom_id res chain seq x y z
N MET A 1 8.99 -7.61 -30.70
CA MET A 1 7.67 -7.90 -30.08
C MET A 1 7.18 -6.59 -29.49
N PRO A 2 6.01 -6.09 -29.89
CA PRO A 2 5.50 -4.85 -29.34
C PRO A 2 5.06 -5.07 -27.88
N GLY A 3 5.19 -4.04 -27.03
CA GLY A 3 4.89 -4.16 -25.59
C GLY A 3 3.40 -4.29 -25.26
N PRO A 4 3.02 -4.46 -23.97
CA PRO A 4 1.63 -4.58 -23.51
C PRO A 4 0.66 -3.53 -24.09
N GLU A 5 1.13 -2.28 -24.28
CA GLU A 5 0.32 -1.21 -24.89
C GLU A 5 -0.16 -1.53 -26.31
N ALA A 6 0.55 -2.39 -27.05
CA ALA A 6 0.20 -2.75 -28.41
C ALA A 6 -0.87 -3.84 -28.54
N GLN A 7 -1.38 -4.38 -27.42
CA GLN A 7 -2.43 -5.40 -27.40
C GLN A 7 -3.65 -5.02 -26.54
N ARG A 8 -3.71 -3.76 -26.04
CA ARG A 8 -4.87 -3.27 -25.29
C ARG A 8 -6.13 -3.35 -26.14
N GLN A 9 -7.17 -3.95 -25.57
CA GLN A 9 -8.44 -4.12 -26.26
C GLN A 9 -9.22 -2.79 -26.36
N PRO A 10 -10.04 -2.61 -27.41
CA PRO A 10 -10.98 -1.51 -27.46
C PRO A 10 -11.94 -1.52 -26.26
N TYR A 11 -12.29 -0.35 -25.75
CA TYR A 11 -13.22 -0.24 -24.63
C TYR A 11 -14.63 -0.69 -25.04
N GLY A 12 -15.13 -1.74 -24.37
CA GLY A 12 -16.42 -2.37 -24.68
C GLY A 12 -17.65 -1.67 -24.07
N GLY A 13 -17.47 -0.60 -23.30
CA GLY A 13 -18.59 0.11 -22.68
C GLY A 13 -19.41 0.91 -23.69
N LEU A 14 -20.72 0.99 -23.47
CA LEU A 14 -21.67 1.69 -24.36
C LEU A 14 -21.60 3.22 -24.26
N LYS A 15 -21.03 3.74 -23.17
CA LYS A 15 -20.94 5.18 -22.89
C LYS A 15 -19.49 5.53 -22.56
N ARG A 16 -19.10 6.75 -22.92
CA ARG A 16 -17.80 7.29 -22.58
C ARG A 16 -17.56 7.23 -21.07
N GLY A 17 -16.35 6.87 -20.67
CA GLY A 17 -15.92 6.85 -19.29
C GLY A 17 -14.57 7.54 -19.09
N LEU A 18 -14.17 7.67 -17.84
CA LEU A 18 -12.86 8.16 -17.45
C LEU A 18 -12.26 7.21 -16.43
N VAL A 19 -11.01 6.80 -16.65
CA VAL A 19 -10.19 6.17 -15.62
C VAL A 19 -9.20 7.21 -15.15
N MET A 20 -9.13 7.45 -13.85
CA MET A 20 -8.18 8.38 -13.24
C MET A 20 -7.38 7.66 -12.15
N ALA A 21 -6.08 7.48 -12.38
CA ALA A 21 -5.18 6.91 -11.40
C ALA A 21 -4.43 8.01 -10.65
N LEU A 22 -4.53 8.00 -9.32
CA LEU A 22 -3.90 8.99 -8.45
C LEU A 22 -2.85 8.28 -7.58
N ASP A 23 -1.58 8.62 -7.85
CA ASP A 23 -0.44 8.16 -7.06
C ASP A 23 -0.09 9.24 -6.04
N ILE A 24 -0.55 9.08 -4.80
CA ILE A 24 -0.15 9.98 -3.70
C ILE A 24 1.01 9.33 -2.97
N GLY A 25 2.23 9.76 -3.25
CA GLY A 25 3.44 9.26 -2.58
C GLY A 25 3.68 9.92 -1.21
N THR A 26 4.74 9.49 -0.52
CA THR A 26 5.19 10.16 0.72
C THR A 26 5.73 11.56 0.45
N THR A 27 6.40 11.75 -0.69
CA THR A 27 7.13 12.99 -1.03
C THR A 27 6.58 13.68 -2.26
N PHE A 28 6.13 12.91 -3.24
CA PHE A 28 5.64 13.42 -4.52
C PHE A 28 4.42 12.62 -4.97
N SER A 29 3.46 13.32 -5.55
CA SER A 29 2.21 12.76 -6.05
C SER A 29 1.99 13.10 -7.53
N GLY A 30 1.34 12.22 -8.28
CA GLY A 30 1.04 12.43 -9.70
C GLY A 30 -0.25 11.76 -10.13
N VAL A 31 -0.79 12.16 -11.29
CA VAL A 31 -2.04 11.64 -11.83
C VAL A 31 -1.85 11.23 -13.28
N SER A 32 -2.43 10.09 -13.65
CA SER A 32 -2.61 9.68 -15.04
C SER A 32 -4.08 9.36 -15.28
N TYR A 33 -4.54 9.55 -16.51
CA TYR A 33 -5.93 9.29 -16.88
C TYR A 33 -6.06 8.70 -18.28
N ALA A 34 -7.19 8.08 -18.55
CA ALA A 34 -7.59 7.65 -19.89
C ALA A 34 -9.07 7.96 -20.11
N ILE A 35 -9.38 8.59 -21.25
CA ILE A 35 -10.75 8.73 -21.73
C ILE A 35 -11.12 7.43 -22.44
N LEU A 36 -12.20 6.79 -21.98
CA LEU A 36 -12.68 5.52 -22.49
C LEU A 36 -13.75 5.79 -23.56
N GLU A 37 -13.35 5.77 -24.82
CA GLU A 37 -14.25 5.93 -25.96
C GLU A 37 -14.78 4.56 -26.42
N PRO A 38 -16.10 4.37 -26.60
CA PRO A 38 -16.66 3.11 -27.06
C PRO A 38 -15.99 2.62 -28.36
N ASN A 39 -15.56 1.36 -28.35
CA ASN A 39 -14.86 0.69 -29.46
C ASN A 39 -13.52 1.31 -29.87
N GLN A 40 -12.91 2.16 -29.05
CA GLN A 40 -11.55 2.65 -29.28
C GLN A 40 -10.59 2.10 -28.23
N VAL A 41 -9.34 1.90 -28.63
CA VAL A 41 -8.25 1.51 -27.72
C VAL A 41 -7.92 2.70 -26.82
N PRO A 42 -8.06 2.58 -25.48
CA PRO A 42 -7.78 3.68 -24.57
C PRO A 42 -6.32 4.12 -24.60
N LYS A 43 -6.11 5.45 -24.58
CA LYS A 43 -4.79 6.07 -24.47
C LYS A 43 -4.59 6.63 -23.08
N ILE A 44 -3.42 6.33 -22.50
CA ILE A 44 -3.05 6.80 -21.17
C ILE A 44 -2.33 8.14 -21.31
N HIS A 45 -2.75 9.11 -20.51
CA HIS A 45 -2.21 10.46 -20.46
C HIS A 45 -1.78 10.78 -19.03
N GLY A 46 -0.53 11.22 -18.86
CA GLY A 46 -0.09 11.81 -17.59
C GLY A 46 -0.53 13.26 -17.49
N VAL A 47 -0.94 13.70 -16.30
CA VAL A 47 -1.10 15.12 -15.98
C VAL A 47 0.29 15.72 -15.80
N THR A 48 0.62 16.75 -16.58
CA THR A 48 1.98 17.32 -16.64
C THR A 48 2.04 18.80 -16.25
N GLN A 49 0.94 19.32 -15.72
CA GLN A 49 0.82 20.71 -15.33
C GLN A 49 -0.18 20.83 -14.18
N TYR A 50 0.30 21.36 -13.06
CA TYR A 50 -0.47 21.63 -11.85
C TYR A 50 -0.38 23.13 -11.50
N PRO A 51 -1.34 23.66 -10.70
CA PRO A 51 -1.24 25.02 -10.17
C PRO A 51 0.11 25.26 -9.45
N GLY A 52 0.67 26.46 -9.61
CA GLY A 52 1.96 26.87 -9.03
C GLY A 52 3.21 26.20 -9.62
N GLN A 53 3.10 25.32 -10.62
CA GLN A 53 4.27 24.63 -11.17
C GLN A 53 5.03 25.51 -12.17
N ALA A 54 6.26 25.92 -11.82
CA ALA A 54 7.06 26.88 -12.60
C ALA A 54 7.45 26.39 -14.02
N ASN A 55 7.73 25.09 -14.19
CA ASN A 55 8.06 24.49 -15.49
C ASN A 55 7.06 23.37 -15.81
N GLY A 56 6.30 23.52 -16.90
CA GLY A 56 5.45 22.43 -17.41
C GLY A 56 6.30 21.24 -17.84
N GLY A 57 5.82 20.01 -17.58
CA GLY A 57 6.49 18.78 -18.04
C GLY A 57 6.82 17.77 -16.93
N ASP A 58 6.93 18.21 -15.67
CA ASP A 58 7.02 17.29 -14.53
C ASP A 58 5.62 16.79 -14.17
N SER A 59 5.49 15.47 -14.07
CA SER A 59 4.24 14.76 -13.81
C SER A 59 3.95 14.55 -12.33
N LYS A 60 4.80 15.10 -11.45
CA LYS A 60 4.58 15.06 -10.01
C LYS A 60 4.68 16.43 -9.35
N ILE A 61 3.99 16.56 -8.23
CA ILE A 61 4.06 17.69 -7.31
C ILE A 61 4.42 17.21 -5.91
N PRO A 62 5.00 18.07 -5.04
CA PRO A 62 5.22 17.72 -3.64
C PRO A 62 3.95 17.21 -2.94
N SER A 63 4.05 16.14 -2.16
CA SER A 63 2.94 15.61 -1.35
C SER A 63 2.83 16.38 -0.03
N ILE A 64 2.45 17.65 -0.13
CA ILE A 64 2.49 18.59 0.99
C ILE A 64 1.24 19.46 0.95
N VAL A 65 0.66 19.66 2.13
CA VAL A 65 -0.47 20.56 2.35
C VAL A 65 -0.09 21.54 3.48
N CYS A 66 -0.24 22.84 3.23
CA CYS A 66 -0.13 23.87 4.24
C CYS A 66 -1.53 24.28 4.69
N TYR A 67 -1.70 24.48 6.00
CA TYR A 67 -2.94 24.90 6.63
C TYR A 67 -2.75 26.25 7.33
N ASP A 68 -3.79 27.07 7.30
CA ASP A 68 -3.85 28.26 8.16
C ASP A 68 -4.18 27.89 9.62
N SER A 69 -4.14 28.88 10.51
CA SER A 69 -4.42 28.69 11.94
C SER A 69 -5.85 28.20 12.25
N SER A 70 -6.77 28.26 11.28
CA SER A 70 -8.13 27.71 11.40
C SER A 70 -8.22 26.24 10.97
N GLY A 71 -7.13 25.67 10.45
CA GLY A 71 -7.08 24.32 9.90
C GLY A 71 -7.62 24.21 8.47
N LYS A 72 -7.81 25.33 7.76
CA LYS A 72 -8.21 25.36 6.36
C LYS A 72 -6.98 25.28 5.46
N VAL A 73 -7.13 24.60 4.33
CA VAL A 73 -6.05 24.49 3.32
C VAL A 73 -5.67 25.87 2.81
N PHE A 74 -4.39 26.20 2.95
CA PHE A 74 -3.77 27.46 2.50
C PHE A 74 -3.00 27.27 1.18
N ALA A 75 -2.19 26.22 1.09
CA ALA A 75 -1.43 25.91 -0.12
C ALA A 75 -1.21 24.39 -0.27
N VAL A 76 -1.09 23.91 -1.51
CA VAL A 76 -0.93 22.48 -1.82
C VAL A 76 0.12 22.29 -2.91
N GLY A 77 0.89 21.21 -2.84
CA GLY A 77 1.78 20.85 -3.93
C GLY A 77 2.90 21.86 -4.14
N ALA A 78 3.06 22.32 -5.38
CA ALA A 78 4.09 23.28 -5.76
C ALA A 78 3.91 24.64 -5.04
N GLU A 79 2.68 25.02 -4.74
CA GLU A 79 2.35 26.28 -4.06
C GLU A 79 2.76 26.28 -2.58
N THR A 80 3.28 25.17 -2.05
CA THR A 80 3.84 25.08 -0.69
C THR A 80 5.30 25.52 -0.61
N ASP A 81 5.91 25.93 -1.73
CA ASP A 81 7.24 26.52 -1.79
C ASP A 81 7.13 28.06 -1.71
N PRO A 82 7.76 28.73 -0.72
CA PRO A 82 7.73 30.19 -0.60
C PRO A 82 8.27 30.95 -1.82
N ASP A 83 9.15 30.33 -2.62
CA ASP A 83 9.64 30.93 -3.87
C ASP A 83 8.54 30.98 -4.96
N ILE A 84 7.52 30.13 -4.83
CA ILE A 84 6.36 30.04 -5.74
C ILE A 84 5.17 30.83 -5.16
N ASN A 85 4.95 30.71 -3.86
CA ASN A 85 3.88 31.39 -3.13
C ASN A 85 4.48 32.24 -1.99
N PRO A 86 4.79 33.52 -2.23
CA PRO A 86 5.41 34.39 -1.24
C PRO A 86 4.50 34.68 -0.04
N ASP A 87 3.17 34.48 -0.14
CA ASP A 87 2.23 34.71 0.96
C ASP A 87 2.53 33.80 2.16
N LEU A 88 3.18 32.65 1.94
CA LEU A 88 3.68 31.76 2.98
C LEU A 88 4.71 32.41 3.93
N LEU A 89 5.34 33.51 3.52
CA LEU A 89 6.32 34.24 4.35
C LEU A 89 5.66 35.34 5.20
N TYR A 90 4.43 35.73 4.87
CA TYR A 90 3.72 36.84 5.51
C TYR A 90 2.57 36.37 6.38
N GLU A 91 2.06 35.16 6.16
CA GLU A 91 1.00 34.57 6.97
C GLU A 91 1.58 33.85 8.20
N ASP A 92 1.22 34.34 9.38
CA ASP A 92 1.62 33.73 10.65
C ASP A 92 0.82 32.47 10.94
N GLY A 93 1.44 31.49 11.59
CA GLY A 93 0.75 30.28 12.05
C GLY A 93 0.43 29.27 10.95
N ILE A 94 1.05 29.38 9.77
CA ILE A 94 0.95 28.34 8.74
C ILE A 94 1.60 27.04 9.22
N GLU A 95 0.83 25.96 9.20
CA GLU A 95 1.31 24.63 9.58
C GLU A 95 1.38 23.70 8.38
N ARG A 96 2.48 22.94 8.30
CA ARG A 96 2.80 22.09 7.15
C ARG A 96 2.54 20.62 7.48
N ALA A 97 1.65 19.98 6.72
CA ALA A 97 1.51 18.53 6.70
C ALA A 97 2.37 17.93 5.59
N GLU A 98 3.42 17.22 5.97
CA GLU A 98 4.28 16.45 5.08
C GLU A 98 4.46 15.03 5.61
N TRP A 99 4.73 14.09 4.70
CA TRP A 99 4.83 12.65 5.00
C TRP A 99 3.58 12.07 5.68
N PHE A 100 2.42 12.73 5.56
CA PHE A 100 1.14 12.31 6.14
C PHE A 100 0.74 10.89 5.71
N LYS A 101 1.16 10.42 4.52
CA LYS A 101 0.99 9.02 4.09
C LYS A 101 1.57 8.03 5.10
N LEU A 102 2.72 8.34 5.71
CA LEU A 102 3.34 7.48 6.72
C LEU A 102 2.59 7.48 8.07
N HIS A 103 1.65 8.40 8.28
CA HIS A 103 0.78 8.44 9.46
C HIS A 103 -0.48 7.57 9.30
N ILE A 104 -0.77 7.05 8.09
CA ILE A 104 -1.89 6.14 7.80
C ILE A 104 -1.48 4.65 8.02
N LYS A 105 -0.21 4.39 8.38
CA LYS A 105 0.38 3.05 8.49
C LYS A 105 -0.24 2.16 9.57
N LEU A 106 -0.07 0.85 9.43
CA LEU A 106 -0.49 -0.14 10.42
C LEU A 106 0.34 -0.02 11.72
N PRO A 107 -0.29 -0.01 12.91
CA PRO A 107 0.41 0.07 14.18
C PRO A 107 1.48 -1.02 14.39
N HIS A 108 1.26 -2.25 13.91
CA HIS A 108 2.21 -3.36 14.07
C HIS A 108 3.50 -3.18 13.26
N LEU A 109 3.45 -2.46 12.12
CA LEU A 109 4.64 -2.15 11.31
C LEU A 109 5.65 -1.24 12.05
N ASN A 110 5.20 -0.51 13.08
CA ASN A 110 6.11 0.29 13.92
C ASN A 110 7.07 -0.60 14.72
N GLN A 111 6.58 -1.75 15.20
CA GLN A 111 7.35 -2.69 16.02
C GLN A 111 8.33 -3.49 15.16
N GLU A 112 7.90 -3.92 13.97
CA GLU A 112 8.72 -4.74 13.07
C GLU A 112 9.88 -3.97 12.43
N GLN A 113 9.71 -2.66 12.18
CA GLN A 113 10.71 -1.85 11.44
C GLN A 113 11.39 -0.76 12.27
N ASN A 114 11.21 -0.76 13.61
CA ASN A 114 11.81 0.20 14.54
C ASN A 114 11.57 1.68 14.16
N LEU A 115 10.45 1.98 13.51
CA LEU A 115 10.09 3.33 13.13
C LEU A 115 9.52 4.07 14.34
N LYS A 116 10.34 4.92 14.95
CA LYS A 116 9.85 5.78 16.04
C LYS A 116 8.88 6.82 15.46
N LEU A 117 7.82 7.19 16.18
CA LEU A 117 6.86 8.21 15.72
C LEU A 117 7.42 9.63 15.87
N GLU A 118 8.17 9.88 16.96
CA GLU A 118 9.02 11.08 17.20
C GLU A 118 9.99 11.35 16.07
N GLN A 119 10.33 10.24 15.43
CA GLN A 119 10.54 10.06 14.02
C GLN A 119 10.12 11.22 13.07
N MET A 120 8.82 11.24 12.78
CA MET A 120 8.22 11.86 11.61
C MET A 120 7.85 13.33 11.90
N PRO A 121 7.76 14.19 10.86
CA PRO A 121 7.15 15.50 10.98
C PRO A 121 5.76 15.37 11.63
N LYS A 122 5.50 16.24 12.60
CA LYS A 122 4.19 16.30 13.25
C LYS A 122 3.17 16.81 12.25
N LEU A 123 1.96 16.27 12.31
CA LEU A 123 0.83 16.84 11.59
C LEU A 123 0.33 18.10 12.33
N PRO A 124 -0.29 19.04 11.60
CA PRO A 124 -1.05 20.14 12.19
C PRO A 124 -2.02 19.64 13.28
N PRO A 125 -2.25 20.39 14.38
CA PRO A 125 -3.26 20.07 15.37
C PRO A 125 -4.62 19.84 14.69
N ASN A 126 -5.33 18.81 15.14
CA ASN A 126 -6.64 18.41 14.62
C ASN A 126 -6.66 17.90 13.16
N LYS A 127 -5.50 17.64 12.53
CA LYS A 127 -5.42 16.94 11.24
C LYS A 127 -4.86 15.54 11.42
N THR A 128 -5.58 14.56 10.86
CA THR A 128 -5.08 13.19 10.71
C THR A 128 -4.34 13.03 9.39
N GLY A 129 -3.58 11.94 9.23
CA GLY A 129 -2.93 11.63 7.96
C GLY A 129 -3.94 11.46 6.81
N VAL A 130 -5.15 11.01 7.13
CA VAL A 130 -6.25 10.80 6.17
C VAL A 130 -6.87 12.13 5.74
N ASP A 131 -6.96 13.11 6.64
CA ASP A 131 -7.46 14.45 6.30
C ASP A 131 -6.51 15.14 5.32
N ALA A 132 -5.20 15.11 5.62
CA ALA A 132 -4.19 15.67 4.70
C ALA A 132 -4.11 14.91 3.37
N TYR A 133 -4.32 13.59 3.38
CA TYR A 133 -4.44 12.81 2.16
C TYR A 133 -5.67 13.24 1.35
N GLY A 134 -6.82 13.41 1.99
CA GLY A 134 -8.07 13.86 1.37
C GLY A 134 -7.93 15.27 0.77
N ASP A 135 -7.32 16.20 1.49
CA ASP A 135 -7.09 17.57 1.00
C ASP A 135 -6.18 17.58 -0.24
N LEU A 136 -5.09 16.81 -0.26
CA LEU A 136 -4.24 16.67 -1.45
C LEU A 136 -4.98 15.96 -2.59
N LEU A 137 -5.80 14.94 -2.29
CA LEU A 137 -6.58 14.21 -3.28
C LEU A 137 -7.62 15.11 -3.95
N ALA A 138 -8.28 15.98 -3.17
CA ALA A 138 -9.20 16.99 -3.68
C ALA A 138 -8.50 17.95 -4.64
N TYR A 139 -7.31 18.44 -4.26
CA TYR A 139 -6.49 19.29 -5.11
C TYR A 139 -6.12 18.60 -6.42
N LEU A 140 -5.60 17.35 -6.37
CA LEU A 140 -5.22 16.60 -7.56
C LEU A 140 -6.40 16.34 -8.50
N TYR A 141 -7.58 16.05 -7.94
CA TYR A 141 -8.81 15.89 -8.71
C TYR A 141 -9.21 17.18 -9.43
N GLN A 142 -9.23 18.32 -8.73
CA GLN A 142 -9.55 19.61 -9.35
C GLN A 142 -8.51 20.04 -10.39
N ALA A 143 -7.22 19.84 -10.11
CA ALA A 143 -6.15 20.12 -11.05
C ALA A 143 -6.29 19.26 -12.33
N THR A 144 -6.62 17.97 -12.17
CA THR A 144 -6.83 17.05 -13.30
C THR A 144 -8.06 17.43 -14.12
N LYS A 145 -9.17 17.79 -13.48
CA LYS A 145 -10.36 18.33 -14.14
C LYS A 145 -9.99 19.55 -15.00
N THR A 146 -9.34 20.55 -14.39
CA THR A 146 -8.90 21.76 -15.09
C THR A 146 -7.98 21.42 -16.26
N TYR A 147 -7.03 20.51 -16.06
CA TYR A 147 -6.11 20.06 -17.12
C TYR A 147 -6.86 19.44 -18.30
N ILE A 148 -7.82 18.54 -18.05
CA ILE A 148 -8.65 17.92 -19.09
C ILE A 148 -9.47 18.99 -19.82
N CYS A 149 -10.16 19.88 -19.09
CA CYS A 149 -10.96 20.95 -19.71
C CYS A 149 -10.11 21.87 -20.60
N GLN A 150 -8.91 22.24 -20.16
CA GLN A 150 -8.02 23.12 -20.92
C GLN A 150 -7.41 22.44 -22.16
N ARG A 151 -7.15 21.14 -22.11
CA ARG A 151 -6.46 20.39 -23.18
C ARG A 151 -7.39 19.71 -24.16
N GLN A 152 -8.56 19.27 -23.70
CA GLN A 152 -9.51 18.44 -24.45
C GLN A 152 -10.92 19.06 -24.52
N GLY A 153 -11.20 20.13 -23.78
CA GLY A 153 -12.48 20.85 -23.79
C GLY A 153 -13.42 20.46 -22.64
N SER A 154 -14.23 21.41 -22.16
CA SER A 154 -15.19 21.18 -21.08
C SER A 154 -16.26 20.14 -21.44
N ASP A 155 -16.68 20.08 -22.70
CA ASP A 155 -17.67 19.09 -23.18
C ASP A 155 -17.17 17.64 -22.98
N ILE A 156 -15.85 17.40 -23.11
CA ILE A 156 -15.25 16.10 -22.81
C ILE A 156 -15.39 15.77 -21.33
N TRP A 157 -15.05 16.70 -20.45
CA TRP A 157 -15.20 16.51 -19.00
C TRP A 157 -16.66 16.23 -18.63
N ASP A 158 -17.60 17.03 -19.11
CA ASP A 158 -19.03 16.90 -18.78
C ASP A 158 -19.59 15.55 -19.25
N SER A 159 -19.08 15.01 -20.35
CA SER A 159 -19.47 13.69 -20.87
C SER A 159 -18.98 12.51 -20.00
N VAL A 160 -17.96 12.70 -19.16
CA VAL A 160 -17.35 11.62 -18.35
C VAL A 160 -17.48 11.80 -16.85
N ALA A 161 -17.77 13.01 -16.36
CA ALA A 161 -17.74 13.34 -14.92
C ALA A 161 -18.60 12.44 -14.03
N ASN A 162 -19.67 11.84 -14.58
CA ASN A 162 -20.55 10.92 -13.84
C ASN A 162 -20.16 9.43 -14.00
N ASN A 163 -19.25 9.11 -14.91
CA ASN A 163 -18.79 7.77 -15.27
C ASN A 163 -17.26 7.68 -15.12
N VAL A 164 -16.78 7.83 -13.88
CA VAL A 164 -15.37 7.84 -13.52
C VAL A 164 -15.05 6.67 -12.59
N ASP A 165 -13.98 5.96 -12.91
CA ASP A 165 -13.31 5.00 -12.02
C ASP A 165 -12.00 5.61 -11.52
N TYR A 166 -11.84 5.65 -10.19
CA TYR A 166 -10.69 6.20 -9.49
C TYR A 166 -9.79 5.08 -9.00
N ILE A 167 -8.52 5.10 -9.40
CA ILE A 167 -7.55 4.06 -9.05
C ILE A 167 -6.54 4.70 -8.11
N LEU A 168 -6.55 4.31 -6.84
CA LEU A 168 -5.60 4.79 -5.84
C LEU A 168 -4.47 3.79 -5.68
N THR A 169 -3.23 4.27 -5.77
CA THR A 169 -2.06 3.42 -5.51
C THR A 169 -1.72 3.40 -4.02
N HIS A 170 -1.24 2.26 -3.54
CA HIS A 170 -0.76 2.13 -2.17
C HIS A 170 0.46 1.21 -2.06
N PRO A 171 1.29 1.36 -1.01
CA PRO A 171 2.41 0.47 -0.77
C PRO A 171 1.97 -0.99 -0.70
N ASN A 172 2.83 -1.91 -1.11
CA ASN A 172 2.57 -3.34 -1.10
C ASN A 172 2.35 -3.85 0.32
N GLY A 173 2.89 -3.19 1.35
CA GLY A 173 2.65 -3.54 2.75
C GLY A 173 1.28 -3.13 3.31
N TRP A 174 0.50 -2.33 2.58
CA TRP A 174 -0.80 -1.85 3.08
C TRP A 174 -1.89 -2.90 2.90
N GLU A 175 -2.76 -2.97 3.90
CA GLU A 175 -3.87 -3.91 3.96
C GLU A 175 -5.19 -3.16 3.86
N GLY A 176 -6.31 -3.88 3.86
CA GLY A 176 -7.55 -3.22 3.52
C GLY A 176 -8.06 -2.24 4.58
N LYS A 177 -7.53 -2.23 5.82
CA LYS A 177 -7.77 -1.11 6.77
C LYS A 177 -7.32 0.21 6.16
N GLN A 178 -6.12 0.26 5.58
CA GLN A 178 -5.62 1.45 4.90
C GLN A 178 -6.44 1.77 3.65
N GLN A 179 -6.84 0.76 2.88
CA GLN A 179 -7.71 0.96 1.71
C GLN A 179 -9.06 1.58 2.11
N SER A 180 -9.63 1.18 3.25
CA SER A 180 -10.83 1.79 3.84
C SER A 180 -10.60 3.25 4.21
N GLU A 181 -9.48 3.58 4.87
CA GLU A 181 -9.11 4.97 5.15
C GLU A 181 -8.91 5.79 3.87
N LEU A 182 -8.34 5.21 2.81
CA LEU A 182 -8.21 5.87 1.51
C LEU A 182 -9.56 6.08 0.81
N ARG A 183 -10.52 5.17 0.97
CA ARG A 183 -11.91 5.41 0.52
C ARG A 183 -12.55 6.56 1.29
N ARG A 184 -12.32 6.63 2.61
CA ARG A 184 -12.76 7.77 3.42
C ARG A 184 -12.13 9.07 2.92
N ALA A 185 -10.83 9.07 2.60
CA ALA A 185 -10.17 10.22 2.00
C ALA A 185 -10.78 10.62 0.64
N ALA A 186 -11.11 9.65 -0.22
CA ALA A 186 -11.77 9.90 -1.50
C ALA A 186 -13.15 10.56 -1.35
N ARG A 187 -13.90 10.17 -0.31
CA ARG A 187 -15.16 10.84 0.06
C ARG A 187 -14.93 12.26 0.57
N LEU A 188 -13.99 12.45 1.49
CA LEU A 188 -13.63 13.79 2.00
C LEU A 188 -13.21 14.74 0.87
N ALA A 189 -12.50 14.19 -0.12
CA ALA A 189 -12.04 14.90 -1.30
C ALA A 189 -13.15 15.21 -2.34
N GLY A 190 -14.36 14.68 -2.15
CA GLY A 190 -15.49 14.88 -3.06
C GLY A 190 -15.42 14.10 -4.38
N LEU A 191 -14.59 13.04 -4.46
CA LEU A 191 -14.55 12.17 -5.64
C LEU A 191 -15.80 11.30 -5.74
N VAL A 192 -16.38 10.93 -4.60
CA VAL A 192 -17.55 10.06 -4.44
C VAL A 192 -18.44 10.56 -3.30
N ASN A 193 -19.75 10.38 -3.43
CA ASN A 193 -20.73 11.02 -2.53
C ASN A 193 -21.05 10.22 -1.27
N ASN A 194 -20.92 8.90 -1.34
CA ASN A 194 -21.32 7.99 -0.27
C ASN A 194 -20.50 6.69 -0.33
N GLU A 195 -20.72 5.81 0.66
CA GLU A 195 -19.98 4.55 0.78
C GLU A 195 -20.23 3.59 -0.38
N ALA A 196 -21.47 3.52 -0.88
CA ALA A 196 -21.80 2.65 -2.00
C ALA A 196 -21.11 3.10 -3.30
N ASP A 197 -21.04 4.42 -3.53
CA ASP A 197 -20.27 4.99 -4.64
C ASP A 197 -18.78 4.73 -4.49
N ALA A 198 -18.23 4.87 -3.28
CA ALA A 198 -16.82 4.60 -3.00
C ALA A 198 -16.44 3.14 -3.28
N LEU A 199 -17.28 2.19 -2.87
CA LEU A 199 -17.07 0.75 -3.14
C LEU A 199 -17.16 0.42 -4.64
N LYS A 200 -17.98 1.17 -5.39
CA LYS A 200 -18.19 0.95 -6.82
C LYS A 200 -17.10 1.58 -7.70
N LYS A 201 -16.66 2.79 -7.36
CA LYS A 201 -15.83 3.64 -8.22
C LYS A 201 -14.38 3.78 -7.75
N VAL A 202 -14.06 3.44 -6.49
CA VAL A 202 -12.69 3.54 -5.97
C VAL A 202 -12.07 2.15 -5.92
N HIS A 203 -11.06 1.97 -6.76
CA HIS A 203 -10.26 0.76 -6.90
C HIS A 203 -8.84 1.00 -6.42
N PHE A 204 -8.16 -0.09 -6.08
CA PHE A 204 -6.80 -0.04 -5.56
C PHE A 204 -5.85 -0.82 -6.45
N VAL A 205 -4.59 -0.39 -6.47
CA VAL A 205 -3.47 -1.14 -7.04
C VAL A 205 -2.24 -0.93 -6.18
N THR A 206 -1.45 -2.00 -6.00
CA THR A 206 -0.18 -1.87 -5.27
C THR A 206 0.84 -1.14 -6.12
N GLU A 207 1.67 -0.29 -5.50
CA GLU A 207 2.74 0.47 -6.20
C GLU A 207 3.66 -0.47 -7.01
N GLY A 208 4.08 -1.61 -6.44
CA GLY A 208 4.93 -2.58 -7.14
C GLY A 208 4.28 -3.21 -8.39
N GLU A 209 2.96 -3.39 -8.40
CA GLU A 209 2.25 -3.93 -9.57
C GLU A 209 1.99 -2.88 -10.64
N ALA A 210 1.60 -1.67 -10.24
CA ALA A 210 1.52 -0.55 -11.17
C ALA A 210 2.90 -0.35 -11.85
N SER A 211 3.96 -0.40 -11.06
CA SER A 211 5.33 -0.37 -11.54
C SER A 211 5.68 -1.54 -12.48
N LEU A 212 5.19 -2.76 -12.26
CA LEU A 212 5.35 -3.88 -13.20
C LEU A 212 4.75 -3.54 -14.57
N HIS A 213 3.50 -3.07 -14.62
CA HIS A 213 2.82 -2.70 -15.85
C HIS A 213 3.61 -1.68 -16.66
N PHE A 214 4.15 -0.66 -15.98
CA PHE A 214 5.03 0.31 -16.60
C PHE A 214 6.34 -0.32 -17.11
N CYS A 215 7.02 -1.14 -16.30
CA CYS A 215 8.27 -1.76 -16.71
C CYS A 215 8.11 -2.62 -17.97
N LEU A 216 7.00 -3.37 -18.05
CA LEU A 216 6.69 -4.22 -19.20
C LEU A 216 6.38 -3.43 -20.47
N SER A 217 5.78 -2.23 -20.35
CA SER A 217 5.57 -1.34 -21.51
C SER A 217 6.89 -0.80 -22.07
N LYS A 218 7.89 -0.55 -21.22
CA LYS A 218 9.19 0.00 -21.65
C LYS A 218 10.20 -1.06 -22.06
N ILE A 219 10.27 -2.20 -21.36
CA ILE A 219 11.24 -3.26 -21.62
C ILE A 219 10.52 -4.61 -21.78
N PRO A 220 9.72 -4.79 -22.86
CA PRO A 220 8.94 -6.01 -23.07
C PRO A 220 9.78 -7.27 -23.28
N THR A 221 11.08 -7.12 -23.57
CA THR A 221 12.05 -8.21 -23.79
C THR A 221 12.81 -8.61 -22.53
N ALA A 222 12.60 -7.95 -21.39
CA ALA A 222 13.30 -8.28 -20.14
C ALA A 222 12.98 -9.67 -19.61
N LEU A 223 11.91 -10.28 -20.11
CA LEU A 223 11.43 -11.60 -19.74
C LEU A 223 11.51 -12.55 -20.93
N ASP A 224 11.94 -13.78 -20.64
CA ASP A 224 11.86 -14.84 -21.63
C ASP A 224 10.40 -15.11 -22.04
N GLN A 225 10.21 -15.69 -23.22
CA GLN A 225 8.88 -16.03 -23.74
C GLN A 225 8.31 -17.33 -23.12
N HIS A 226 8.98 -17.90 -22.10
CA HIS A 226 8.71 -19.27 -21.66
C HIS A 226 8.43 -19.42 -20.15
N GLY A 227 8.41 -18.33 -19.37
CA GLY A 227 8.03 -18.39 -17.95
C GLY A 227 8.98 -19.23 -17.10
N LYS A 228 10.24 -19.39 -17.56
CA LYS A 228 11.27 -20.14 -16.82
C LYS A 228 11.94 -19.24 -15.80
N ASP A 229 12.02 -17.95 -16.09
CA ASP A 229 12.64 -16.95 -15.26
C ASP A 229 11.60 -16.09 -14.50
N GLY A 230 12.03 -15.56 -13.37
CA GLY A 230 11.31 -14.56 -12.59
C GLY A 230 11.93 -13.17 -12.75
N VAL A 231 11.08 -12.15 -12.61
CA VAL A 231 11.47 -10.74 -12.51
C VAL A 231 10.98 -10.16 -11.19
N MET A 232 11.80 -9.29 -10.61
CA MET A 232 11.44 -8.56 -9.41
C MET A 232 11.27 -7.08 -9.74
N VAL A 233 10.26 -6.45 -9.15
CA VAL A 233 10.10 -5.00 -9.16
C VAL A 233 10.47 -4.51 -7.77
N VAL A 234 11.41 -3.56 -7.70
CA VAL A 234 11.82 -2.84 -6.50
C VAL A 234 11.43 -1.38 -6.72
N ASP A 235 10.25 -1.00 -6.23
CA ASP A 235 9.79 0.38 -6.24
C ASP A 235 10.40 1.12 -5.06
N ALA A 236 11.52 1.77 -5.30
CA ALA A 236 12.25 2.55 -4.32
C ALA A 236 11.67 3.98 -4.28
N GLY A 237 10.66 4.17 -3.44
CA GLY A 237 9.92 5.43 -3.29
C GLY A 237 10.54 6.43 -2.31
N GLY A 238 9.75 7.45 -1.98
CA GLY A 238 10.12 8.48 -1.02
C GLY A 238 10.16 7.96 0.41
N GLY A 239 9.10 7.31 0.86
CA GLY A 239 8.99 6.74 2.21
C GLY A 239 9.16 5.23 2.26
N THR A 240 8.54 4.52 1.32
CA THR A 240 8.57 3.05 1.25
C THR A 240 9.48 2.56 0.12
N ILE A 241 9.91 1.30 0.25
CA ILE A 241 10.52 0.52 -0.80
C ILE A 241 9.70 -0.77 -0.91
N ASP A 242 8.99 -0.92 -2.01
CA ASP A 242 8.05 -2.01 -2.24
C ASP A 242 8.66 -3.03 -3.19
N ILE A 243 8.60 -4.31 -2.82
CA ILE A 243 9.25 -5.38 -3.57
C ILE A 243 8.22 -6.47 -3.90
N SER A 244 8.09 -6.77 -5.18
CA SER A 244 7.22 -7.85 -5.68
C SER A 244 7.92 -8.66 -6.75
N THR A 245 7.63 -9.96 -6.79
CA THR A 245 8.28 -10.90 -7.72
C THR A 245 7.24 -11.61 -8.58
N TYR A 246 7.48 -11.63 -9.88
CA TYR A 246 6.56 -12.16 -10.88
C TYR A 246 7.23 -13.16 -11.82
N THR A 247 6.43 -14.06 -12.40
CA THR A 247 6.79 -14.83 -13.59
C THR A 247 5.74 -14.64 -14.67
N ARG A 248 6.14 -14.75 -15.93
CA ARG A 248 5.22 -14.71 -17.06
C ARG A 248 4.58 -16.08 -17.25
N VAL A 249 3.26 -16.14 -17.30
CA VAL A 249 2.48 -17.37 -17.53
C VAL A 249 2.14 -17.53 -19.02
N SER A 250 1.75 -16.44 -19.68
CA SER A 250 1.48 -16.40 -21.12
C SER A 250 1.79 -15.03 -21.69
N GLU A 251 1.48 -14.81 -22.97
CA GLU A 251 1.60 -13.49 -23.58
C GLU A 251 0.78 -12.47 -22.76
N ASN A 252 1.47 -11.59 -22.01
CA ASN A 252 0.94 -10.55 -21.13
C ASN A 252 0.23 -11.00 -19.85
N ASN A 253 0.24 -12.29 -19.50
CA ASN A 253 -0.25 -12.74 -18.20
C ASN A 253 0.90 -13.05 -17.25
N PHE A 254 0.77 -12.55 -16.03
CA PHE A 254 1.75 -12.62 -14.97
C PHE A 254 1.13 -13.19 -13.72
N LYS A 255 1.97 -13.86 -12.92
CA LYS A 255 1.60 -14.21 -11.55
C LYS A 255 2.70 -13.87 -10.58
N GLU A 256 2.29 -13.49 -9.38
CA GLU A 256 3.21 -13.34 -8.27
C GLU A 256 3.76 -14.71 -7.86
N ILE A 257 5.06 -14.79 -7.55
CA ILE A 257 5.73 -16.07 -7.22
C ILE A 257 6.39 -16.09 -5.84
N ALA A 258 6.30 -14.99 -5.09
CA ALA A 258 6.73 -14.87 -3.70
C ALA A 258 5.90 -13.76 -3.02
N PRO A 259 5.53 -13.89 -1.74
CA PRO A 259 4.83 -12.82 -1.02
C PRO A 259 5.59 -11.49 -1.08
N THR A 260 4.89 -10.40 -1.41
CA THR A 260 5.47 -9.05 -1.47
C THR A 260 6.08 -8.59 -0.14
N GLU A 261 7.11 -7.74 -0.21
CA GLU A 261 7.75 -7.08 0.93
C GLU A 261 7.60 -5.55 0.83
N CYS A 262 7.65 -4.85 1.96
CA CYS A 262 7.59 -3.39 2.01
C CYS A 262 8.49 -2.86 3.14
N LEU A 263 9.48 -2.03 2.80
CA LEU A 263 10.43 -1.45 3.74
C LEU A 263 10.20 0.05 3.92
N TYR A 264 10.25 0.53 5.15
CA TYR A 264 10.22 1.97 5.44
C TYR A 264 11.65 2.54 5.45
N GLN A 265 12.28 2.44 4.28
CA GLN A 265 13.68 2.77 4.05
C GLN A 265 13.86 3.67 2.82
N GLY A 266 12.78 4.30 2.35
CA GLY A 266 12.81 5.18 1.17
C GLY A 266 13.74 6.39 1.33
N SER A 267 13.85 7.17 0.24
CA SER A 267 14.79 8.29 0.12
C SER A 267 14.76 9.31 1.27
N VAL A 268 13.62 9.51 1.94
CA VAL A 268 13.50 10.45 3.07
C VAL A 268 14.32 10.00 4.28
N PHE A 269 14.51 8.70 4.48
CA PHE A 269 15.28 8.17 5.61
C PHE A 269 16.78 8.41 5.45
N VAL A 270 17.27 8.56 4.22
CA VAL A 270 18.65 9.02 3.95
C VAL A 270 18.80 10.47 4.40
N THR A 271 17.89 11.36 3.97
CA THR A 271 17.88 12.78 4.38
C THR A 271 17.82 12.89 5.90
N ARG A 272 16.96 12.11 6.54
CA ARG A 272 16.77 12.08 7.98
C ARG A 272 18.04 11.70 8.76
N ARG A 273 18.77 10.68 8.29
CA ARG A 273 20.05 10.29 8.90
C ARG A 273 21.08 11.42 8.79
N ALA A 274 21.09 12.12 7.66
CA ALA A 274 21.90 13.32 7.51
C ALA A 274 21.49 14.41 8.50
N THR A 275 20.19 14.67 8.69
CA THR A 275 19.71 15.64 9.71
C THR A 275 20.17 15.29 11.11
N PHE A 276 20.01 14.03 11.54
CA PHE A 276 20.49 13.58 12.85
C PHE A 276 22.01 13.72 13.00
N PHE A 277 22.75 13.39 11.93
CA PHE A 277 24.20 13.59 11.89
C PHE A 277 24.55 15.07 12.06
N LEU A 278 23.88 15.98 11.34
CA LEU A 278 24.11 17.43 11.43
C LEU A 278 23.82 17.96 12.84
N GLN A 279 22.69 17.56 13.44
CA GLN A 279 22.33 17.95 14.81
C GLN A 279 23.39 17.50 15.82
N LYS A 280 23.89 16.27 15.69
CA LYS A 280 24.93 15.74 16.58
C LYS A 280 26.27 16.41 16.35
N LEU A 281 26.68 16.57 15.09
CA LEU A 281 27.96 17.17 14.71
C LEU A 281 28.03 18.62 15.20
N LEU A 282 26.97 19.39 14.99
CA LEU A 282 26.95 20.82 15.27
C LEU A 282 26.44 21.16 16.66
N ALA A 283 26.13 20.20 17.53
CA ALA A 283 25.53 20.46 18.85
C ALA A 283 26.24 21.56 19.67
N ARG A 284 27.55 21.71 19.50
CA ARG A 284 28.40 22.71 20.17
C ARG A 284 28.90 23.84 19.27
N SER A 285 28.52 23.85 17.99
CA SER A 285 28.81 24.93 17.05
C SER A 285 27.79 26.07 17.23
N LYS A 286 28.17 27.29 16.86
CA LYS A 286 27.24 28.43 16.74
C LYS A 286 26.18 28.25 15.64
N PHE A 287 26.37 27.27 14.76
CA PHE A 287 25.46 26.93 13.65
C PHE A 287 24.51 25.77 13.99
N ASN A 288 24.14 25.62 15.27
CA ASN A 288 23.32 24.52 15.77
C ASN A 288 21.81 24.80 15.80
N SER A 289 21.36 25.99 15.38
CA SER A 289 19.96 26.36 15.42
C SER A 289 19.12 25.50 14.49
N THR A 290 17.85 25.26 14.86
CA THR A 290 16.91 24.46 14.08
C THR A 290 16.79 24.97 12.64
N GLU A 291 16.69 26.29 12.45
CA GLU A 291 16.58 26.94 11.13
C GLU A 291 17.79 26.65 10.21
N ILE A 292 19.00 26.67 10.78
CA ILE A 292 20.24 26.38 10.04
C ILE A 292 20.32 24.90 9.68
N ILE A 293 20.00 24.02 10.63
CA ILE A 293 19.94 22.57 10.39
C ILE A 293 18.90 22.22 9.33
N ASP A 294 17.74 22.89 9.32
CA ASP A 294 16.70 22.71 8.32
C ASP A 294 17.16 23.21 6.94
N THR A 295 17.87 24.34 6.89
CA THR A 295 18.48 24.87 5.66
C THR A 295 19.51 23.89 5.10
N MET A 296 20.42 23.38 5.95
CA MET A 296 21.39 22.36 5.58
C MET A 296 20.71 21.07 5.10
N THR A 297 19.66 20.63 5.79
CA THR A 297 18.88 19.43 5.45
C THR A 297 18.19 19.58 4.10
N LYS A 298 17.56 20.74 3.84
CA LYS A 298 16.93 21.06 2.55
C LYS A 298 17.97 21.04 1.43
N PHE A 299 19.14 21.65 1.63
CA PHE A 299 20.23 21.63 0.65
C PHE A 299 20.75 20.22 0.40
N PHE A 300 20.99 19.44 1.46
CA PHE A 300 21.42 18.05 1.34
C PHE A 300 20.41 17.23 0.55
N SER A 301 19.12 17.35 0.87
CA SER A 301 18.05 16.58 0.23
C SER A 301 17.90 16.91 -1.25
N LYS A 302 17.90 18.21 -1.61
CA LYS A 302 17.72 18.68 -3.00
C LYS A 302 18.98 18.51 -3.86
N THR A 303 20.18 18.65 -3.28
CA THR A 303 21.44 18.75 -4.05
C THR A 303 22.45 17.65 -3.72
N THR A 304 22.90 17.56 -2.48
CA THR A 304 24.04 16.69 -2.13
C THR A 304 23.69 15.21 -2.27
N LYS A 305 22.50 14.80 -1.80
CA LYS A 305 21.98 13.42 -1.89
C LYS A 305 21.74 12.99 -3.33
N THR A 306 21.10 13.84 -4.13
CA THR A 306 20.71 13.56 -5.52
C THR A 306 21.92 13.48 -6.45
N SER A 307 22.98 14.24 -6.17
CA SER A 307 24.24 14.21 -6.93
C SER A 307 25.30 13.24 -6.37
N PHE A 308 24.99 12.51 -5.30
CA PHE A 308 25.94 11.58 -4.67
C PHE A 308 26.21 10.35 -5.56
N LYS A 309 27.49 10.05 -5.79
CA LYS A 309 27.93 8.97 -6.69
C LYS A 309 29.00 8.07 -6.11
N THR A 310 29.88 8.60 -5.25
CA THR A 310 31.03 7.84 -4.76
C THR A 310 31.46 8.30 -3.37
N PRO A 311 31.86 7.37 -2.48
CA PRO A 311 32.38 7.73 -1.16
C PRO A 311 33.78 8.35 -1.20
N SER A 312 34.53 8.16 -2.29
CA SER A 312 35.93 8.60 -2.43
C SER A 312 36.11 10.10 -2.64
N LYS A 313 35.01 10.87 -2.72
CA LYS A 313 35.04 12.33 -2.92
C LYS A 313 34.56 13.07 -1.68
N THR A 314 34.97 14.31 -1.57
CA THR A 314 34.40 15.26 -0.61
C THR A 314 33.20 15.96 -1.22
N TYR A 315 32.19 16.22 -0.40
CA TYR A 315 30.98 16.95 -0.75
C TYR A 315 30.79 18.15 0.18
N PHE A 316 29.84 19.01 -0.16
CA PHE A 316 29.50 20.18 0.63
C PHE A 316 28.00 20.28 0.84
N ILE A 317 27.61 20.87 1.96
CA ILE A 317 26.24 21.29 2.27
C ILE A 317 26.27 22.79 2.49
N ARG A 318 25.66 23.56 1.58
CA ARG A 318 25.60 25.03 1.69
C ARG A 318 24.41 25.44 2.55
N PHE A 319 24.61 26.45 3.38
CA PHE A 319 23.56 26.97 4.26
C PHE A 319 23.68 28.47 4.56
N GLY A 320 24.89 29.03 4.50
CA GLY A 320 25.18 30.39 4.96
C GLY A 320 25.89 31.25 3.92
N ARG A 321 26.40 32.38 4.39
CA ARG A 321 27.13 33.39 3.62
C ARG A 321 28.63 33.09 3.62
N GLY A 322 29.38 33.75 2.74
CA GLY A 322 30.84 33.61 2.66
C GLY A 322 31.60 33.98 3.95
N SER A 323 31.00 34.80 4.82
CA SER A 323 31.54 35.16 6.13
C SER A 323 31.37 34.06 7.19
N ASP A 324 30.49 33.09 6.96
CA ASP A 324 30.13 32.09 7.96
C ASP A 324 31.18 30.97 7.98
N ASN A 325 32.01 31.00 9.01
CA ASN A 325 33.14 30.08 9.18
C ASN A 325 33.14 29.50 10.60
N ASP A 326 33.47 28.20 10.66
CA ASP A 326 33.72 27.44 11.87
C ASP A 326 34.60 26.22 11.52
N ASN A 327 35.91 26.44 11.51
CA ASN A 327 36.89 25.46 11.02
C ASN A 327 36.94 24.18 11.85
N GLU A 328 36.63 24.26 13.15
CA GLU A 328 36.60 23.10 14.06
C GLU A 328 35.58 22.06 13.58
N TYR A 329 34.44 22.53 13.05
CA TYR A 329 33.36 21.69 12.52
C TYR A 329 33.41 21.57 10.99
N GLY A 330 34.50 21.98 10.34
CA GLY A 330 34.66 21.88 8.88
C GLY A 330 33.78 22.82 8.07
N ILE A 331 33.32 23.93 8.67
CA ILE A 331 32.51 24.96 8.00
C ILE A 331 33.41 26.07 7.48
N LYS A 332 33.33 26.33 6.18
CA LYS A 332 34.04 27.43 5.51
C LYS A 332 33.15 28.07 4.47
N ALA A 333 33.09 29.40 4.45
CA ALA A 333 32.30 30.19 3.52
C ALA A 333 30.84 29.71 3.38
N GLY A 334 30.17 29.52 4.51
CA GLY A 334 28.75 29.13 4.57
C GLY A 334 28.48 27.70 4.08
N SER A 335 29.52 26.86 4.01
CA SER A 335 29.43 25.48 3.53
C SER A 335 30.06 24.54 4.54
N LEU A 336 29.32 23.50 4.94
CA LEU A 336 29.84 22.38 5.70
C LEU A 336 30.50 21.38 4.76
N LYS A 337 31.78 21.04 5.02
CA LYS A 337 32.47 19.94 4.36
C LYS A 337 31.99 18.61 4.94
N ILE A 338 31.63 17.67 4.08
CA ILE A 338 31.23 16.31 4.48
C ILE A 338 31.95 15.29 3.58
N SER A 339 32.43 14.20 4.18
CA SER A 339 33.07 13.12 3.43
C SER A 339 32.04 12.27 2.69
N GLY A 340 32.40 11.73 1.53
CA GLY A 340 31.54 10.79 0.82
C GLY A 340 31.28 9.51 1.62
N HIS A 341 32.19 9.11 2.51
CA HIS A 341 31.99 7.97 3.41
C HIS A 341 30.86 8.21 4.42
N GLU A 342 30.73 9.42 4.98
CA GLU A 342 29.61 9.77 5.85
C GLU A 342 28.29 9.73 5.08
N ILE A 343 28.25 10.29 3.86
CA ILE A 343 27.06 10.25 3.01
C ILE A 343 26.69 8.80 2.69
N ALA A 344 27.66 7.96 2.29
CA ALA A 344 27.44 6.54 2.06
C ALA A 344 26.81 5.84 3.28
N GLY A 345 27.26 6.18 4.49
CA GLY A 345 26.68 5.68 5.74
C GLY A 345 25.18 6.00 5.90
N PHE A 346 24.68 7.10 5.33
CA PHE A 346 23.25 7.43 5.37
C PHE A 346 22.41 6.56 4.42
N PHE A 347 22.99 6.08 3.32
CA PHE A 347 22.35 5.18 2.36
C PHE A 347 22.41 3.72 2.81
N GLU A 348 23.44 3.33 3.57
CA GLU A 348 23.76 1.94 3.88
C GLU A 348 22.57 1.14 4.44
N PRO A 349 21.76 1.65 5.39
CA PRO A 349 20.62 0.88 5.90
C PRO A 349 19.55 0.57 4.84
N ALA A 350 19.35 1.48 3.89
CA ALA A 350 18.40 1.25 2.80
C ALA A 350 18.96 0.25 1.78
N ILE A 351 20.24 0.38 1.40
CA ILE A 351 20.92 -0.54 0.48
C ILE A 351 20.91 -1.96 1.05
N LYS A 352 21.31 -2.11 2.32
CA LYS A 352 21.33 -3.39 3.02
C LYS A 352 19.92 -4.01 3.06
N GLY A 353 18.90 -3.22 3.43
CA GLY A 353 17.52 -3.69 3.47
C GLY A 353 17.02 -4.17 2.10
N ILE A 354 17.32 -3.44 1.02
CA ILE A 354 16.98 -3.85 -0.34
C ILE A 354 17.67 -5.18 -0.69
N ILE A 355 18.98 -5.28 -0.45
CA ILE A 355 19.77 -6.48 -0.74
C ILE A 355 19.19 -7.71 -0.04
N GLU A 356 18.95 -7.60 1.28
CA GLU A 356 18.43 -8.70 2.09
C GLU A 356 17.05 -9.16 1.59
N ASN A 357 16.19 -8.23 1.17
CA ASN A 357 14.86 -8.57 0.67
C ASN A 357 14.88 -9.15 -0.74
N ILE A 358 15.73 -8.67 -1.64
CA ILE A 358 15.94 -9.29 -2.95
C ILE A 358 16.43 -10.73 -2.76
N GLU A 359 17.37 -10.96 -1.84
CA GLU A 359 17.85 -12.31 -1.53
C GLU A 359 16.77 -13.20 -0.92
N LYS A 360 15.97 -12.67 0.02
CA LYS A 360 14.83 -13.36 0.64
C LYS A 360 13.79 -13.77 -0.41
N GLN A 361 13.34 -12.84 -1.25
CA GLN A 361 12.38 -13.14 -2.31
C GLN A 361 12.95 -14.09 -3.36
N SER A 362 14.24 -13.98 -3.69
CA SER A 362 14.89 -14.93 -4.60
C SER A 362 14.90 -16.37 -4.05
N LYS A 363 15.06 -16.54 -2.72
CA LYS A 363 14.99 -17.86 -2.05
C LYS A 363 13.57 -18.40 -1.97
N ASN A 364 12.58 -17.53 -1.75
CA ASN A 364 11.17 -17.91 -1.59
C ASN A 364 10.45 -18.05 -2.94
N SER A 365 11.03 -17.55 -4.02
CA SER A 365 10.48 -17.62 -5.37
C SER A 365 10.46 -19.05 -5.90
N THR A 366 9.37 -19.40 -6.59
CA THR A 366 9.26 -20.67 -7.32
C THR A 366 10.07 -20.72 -8.62
N LYS A 367 10.68 -19.59 -9.04
CA LYS A 367 11.50 -19.45 -10.26
C LYS A 367 12.81 -18.71 -10.00
N PRO A 368 13.90 -19.02 -10.71
CA PRO A 368 15.14 -18.25 -10.65
C PRO A 368 14.92 -16.79 -11.09
N ILE A 369 15.41 -15.83 -10.32
CA ILE A 369 15.30 -14.40 -10.66
C ILE A 369 16.44 -14.02 -11.62
N ARG A 370 16.10 -13.36 -12.73
CA ARG A 370 17.10 -12.90 -13.72
C ARG A 370 17.25 -11.40 -13.81
N ALA A 371 16.17 -10.67 -13.51
CA ALA A 371 16.14 -9.23 -13.61
C ALA A 371 15.43 -8.63 -12.39
N VAL A 372 15.93 -7.48 -11.98
CA VAL A 372 15.30 -6.61 -10.99
C VAL A 372 15.09 -5.26 -11.66
N PHE A 373 13.84 -4.85 -11.79
CA PHE A 373 13.49 -3.50 -12.19
C PHE A 373 13.53 -2.60 -10.95
N LEU A 374 14.45 -1.64 -10.95
CA LEU A 374 14.57 -0.62 -9.93
C LEU A 374 13.86 0.64 -10.42
N VAL A 375 12.75 0.99 -9.77
CA VAL A 375 11.87 2.12 -10.13
C VAL A 375 11.56 2.99 -8.91
N GLY A 376 10.75 4.03 -9.08
CA GLY A 376 10.44 5.00 -8.03
C GLY A 376 11.49 6.11 -7.91
N GLY A 377 11.17 7.19 -7.20
CA GLY A 377 12.02 8.39 -7.17
C GLY A 377 13.42 8.16 -6.59
N PHE A 378 13.60 7.17 -5.70
CA PHE A 378 14.90 6.85 -5.12
C PHE A 378 15.80 6.06 -6.08
N SER A 379 15.22 5.35 -7.06
CA SER A 379 15.98 4.64 -8.12
C SER A 379 16.84 5.56 -9.00
N THR A 380 16.54 6.86 -9.00
CA THR A 380 17.32 7.90 -9.69
C THR A 380 18.75 8.03 -9.14
N SER A 381 19.00 7.55 -7.91
CA SER A 381 20.31 7.63 -7.28
C SER A 381 21.32 6.70 -7.97
N ASP A 382 22.33 7.29 -8.59
CA ASP A 382 23.46 6.57 -9.19
C ASP A 382 24.22 5.73 -8.16
N TYR A 383 24.37 6.22 -6.93
CA TYR A 383 25.02 5.47 -5.87
C TYR A 383 24.23 4.21 -5.48
N LEU A 384 22.91 4.33 -5.28
CA LEU A 384 22.05 3.18 -4.98
C LEU A 384 22.14 2.13 -6.09
N PHE A 385 21.98 2.56 -7.35
CA PHE A 385 22.05 1.66 -8.49
C PHE A 385 23.39 0.92 -8.58
N ALA A 386 24.52 1.65 -8.49
CA ALA A 386 25.85 1.06 -8.58
C ALA A 386 26.10 0.01 -7.50
N ARG A 387 25.64 0.26 -6.27
CA ARG A 387 25.79 -0.67 -5.15
C ARG A 387 24.98 -1.95 -5.33
N LEU A 388 23.75 -1.84 -5.83
CA LEU A 388 22.92 -3.01 -6.14
C LEU A 388 23.49 -3.80 -7.34
N GLU A 389 23.91 -3.11 -8.40
CA GLU A 389 24.51 -3.73 -9.58
C GLU A 389 25.78 -4.51 -9.21
N GLU A 390 26.68 -3.90 -8.43
CA GLU A 390 27.91 -4.54 -7.94
C GLU A 390 27.62 -5.81 -7.13
N HIS A 391 26.68 -5.74 -6.19
CA HIS A 391 26.34 -6.87 -5.32
C HIS A 391 25.75 -8.06 -6.11
N PHE A 392 24.82 -7.77 -7.00
CA PHE A 392 24.06 -8.79 -7.72
C PHE A 392 24.72 -9.31 -9.00
N LYS A 393 25.80 -8.67 -9.46
CA LYS A 393 26.63 -9.15 -10.59
C LYS A 393 27.10 -10.58 -10.41
N SER A 394 27.54 -10.95 -9.20
CA SER A 394 28.02 -12.30 -8.86
C SER A 394 26.93 -13.38 -8.96
N ARG A 395 25.65 -12.98 -8.87
CA ARG A 395 24.49 -13.88 -8.93
C ARG A 395 23.82 -13.93 -10.29
N ASN A 396 24.40 -13.24 -11.29
CA ASN A 396 23.85 -13.13 -12.63
C ASN A 396 22.40 -12.58 -12.63
N ILE A 397 22.12 -11.66 -11.72
CA ILE A 397 20.86 -10.91 -11.66
C ILE A 397 21.14 -9.51 -12.22
N LYS A 398 20.40 -9.12 -13.27
CA LYS A 398 20.53 -7.80 -13.91
C LYS A 398 19.71 -6.77 -13.15
N ILE A 399 20.31 -5.66 -12.76
CA ILE A 399 19.58 -4.50 -12.23
C ILE A 399 19.27 -3.57 -13.41
N LEU A 400 17.99 -3.30 -13.64
CA LEU A 400 17.50 -2.48 -14.75
C LEU A 400 16.78 -1.25 -14.19
N ARG A 401 17.03 -0.07 -14.78
CA ARG A 401 16.29 1.16 -14.48
C ARG A 401 15.46 1.55 -15.70
N PRO A 402 14.26 0.97 -15.89
CA PRO A 402 13.39 1.32 -17.00
C PRO A 402 13.01 2.80 -16.87
N ASP A 403 13.53 3.60 -17.78
CA ASP A 403 13.24 5.03 -17.90
C ASP A 403 13.42 5.83 -16.59
N ALA A 404 14.64 5.75 -16.03
CA ALA A 404 15.04 6.28 -14.71
C ALA A 404 14.69 7.76 -14.42
N TYR A 405 14.25 8.53 -15.40
CA TYR A 405 13.98 9.98 -15.30
C TYR A 405 12.52 10.36 -15.54
N LEU A 406 11.65 9.42 -15.91
CA LEU A 406 10.22 9.66 -16.00
C LEU A 406 9.54 9.22 -14.70
N ASN A 407 9.31 10.17 -13.79
CA ASN A 407 8.54 9.99 -12.56
C ASN A 407 7.03 9.79 -12.84
N LYS A 408 6.66 8.91 -13.80
CA LYS A 408 5.27 8.61 -14.24
C LYS A 408 4.87 7.16 -14.03
N ALA A 409 5.82 6.30 -13.63
CA ALA A 409 5.68 4.85 -13.67
C ALA A 409 4.40 4.34 -12.96
N VAL A 410 4.20 4.78 -11.72
CA VAL A 410 3.09 4.30 -10.88
C VAL A 410 1.72 4.74 -11.38
N PRO A 411 1.42 6.04 -11.60
CA PRO A 411 0.08 6.41 -12.06
C PRO A 411 -0.22 5.93 -13.50
N GLU A 412 0.75 5.92 -14.41
CA GLU A 412 0.58 5.34 -15.77
C GLU A 412 0.31 3.83 -15.71
N GLY A 413 1.14 3.11 -14.94
CA GLY A 413 1.01 1.69 -14.70
C GLY A 413 -0.29 1.31 -13.99
N ALA A 414 -0.83 2.17 -13.13
CA ALA A 414 -2.10 1.99 -12.46
C ALA A 414 -3.30 2.07 -13.42
N VAL A 415 -3.27 2.99 -14.39
CA VAL A 415 -4.26 3.01 -15.48
C VAL A 415 -4.12 1.75 -16.35
N SER A 416 -2.90 1.37 -16.73
CA SER A 416 -2.66 0.13 -17.50
C SER A 416 -3.14 -1.12 -16.75
N TYR A 417 -2.88 -1.21 -15.45
CA TYR A 417 -3.39 -2.29 -14.60
C TYR A 417 -4.91 -2.41 -14.68
N HIS A 418 -5.62 -1.29 -14.53
CA HIS A 418 -7.08 -1.29 -14.57
C HIS A 418 -7.64 -1.62 -15.96
N LEU A 419 -6.93 -1.28 -17.03
CA LEU A 419 -7.38 -1.55 -18.40
C LEU A 419 -7.01 -2.94 -18.92
N ASP A 420 -5.84 -3.46 -18.53
CA ASP A 420 -5.21 -4.61 -19.17
C ASP A 420 -5.26 -5.88 -18.31
N HIS A 421 -5.42 -5.77 -16.98
CA HIS A 421 -5.54 -6.88 -16.01
C HIS A 421 -4.50 -8.01 -16.19
N CYS A 422 -3.24 -7.64 -16.44
CA CYS A 422 -2.18 -8.59 -16.80
C CYS A 422 -1.75 -9.53 -15.65
N VAL A 423 -1.97 -9.17 -14.38
CA VAL A 423 -1.65 -10.07 -13.26
C VAL A 423 -2.88 -10.90 -12.95
N THR A 424 -2.82 -12.22 -13.16
CA THR A 424 -3.99 -13.11 -13.04
C THR A 424 -4.09 -13.82 -11.69
N SER A 425 -2.96 -13.93 -10.97
CA SER A 425 -2.91 -14.55 -9.65
C SER A 425 -1.80 -13.99 -8.77
N ARG A 426 -1.99 -14.09 -7.45
CA ARG A 426 -1.10 -13.58 -6.38
C ARG A 426 -0.82 -14.61 -5.32
N MET A 427 0.09 -14.30 -4.39
CA MET A 427 0.38 -15.15 -3.24
C MET A 427 -0.21 -14.57 -1.96
N SER A 428 -0.93 -15.38 -1.17
CA SER A 428 -1.44 -14.95 0.13
C SER A 428 -0.29 -14.59 1.09
N LYS A 429 -0.39 -13.42 1.73
CA LYS A 429 0.66 -12.93 2.65
C LYS A 429 0.62 -13.59 4.03
N PHE A 430 -0.59 -13.93 4.47
CA PHE A 430 -0.88 -14.46 5.79
C PHE A 430 -1.80 -15.69 5.68
N SER A 431 -1.92 -16.42 6.78
CA SER A 431 -2.98 -17.40 6.92
C SER A 431 -4.23 -16.70 7.49
N TYR A 432 -5.38 -16.93 6.86
CA TYR A 432 -6.66 -16.34 7.21
C TYR A 432 -7.63 -17.41 7.67
N GLY A 433 -8.41 -17.10 8.69
CA GLY A 433 -9.32 -18.05 9.30
C GLY A 433 -10.21 -17.42 10.34
N ILE A 434 -10.88 -18.26 11.12
CA ILE A 434 -11.70 -17.81 12.23
C ILE A 434 -11.36 -18.57 13.50
N ARG A 435 -11.77 -18.02 14.65
CA ARG A 435 -11.77 -18.78 15.90
C ARG A 435 -12.87 -19.82 15.85
N ALA A 436 -12.50 -21.08 16.08
CA ALA A 436 -13.43 -22.20 16.13
C ALA A 436 -13.14 -23.09 17.35
N SER A 437 -14.13 -23.88 17.75
CA SER A 437 -13.95 -24.93 18.75
C SER A 437 -13.90 -26.28 18.04
N GLU A 438 -12.97 -27.15 18.40
CA GLU A 438 -12.85 -28.49 17.82
C GLU A 438 -13.63 -29.52 18.64
N VAL A 439 -14.02 -30.64 18.02
CA VAL A 439 -14.58 -31.77 18.77
C VAL A 439 -13.48 -32.39 19.64
N TYR A 440 -13.77 -32.60 20.92
CA TYR A 440 -12.81 -33.20 21.83
C TYR A 440 -12.49 -34.62 21.38
N ASP A 441 -11.20 -34.92 21.32
CA ASP A 441 -10.66 -36.21 20.91
C ASP A 441 -9.77 -36.69 22.04
N VAL A 442 -10.16 -37.81 22.64
CA VAL A 442 -9.49 -38.38 23.81
C VAL A 442 -8.13 -38.97 23.47
N ASP A 443 -7.79 -39.14 22.19
CA ASP A 443 -6.48 -39.64 21.78
C ASP A 443 -5.54 -38.49 21.37
N ASN A 444 -6.07 -37.28 21.20
CA ASN A 444 -5.29 -36.11 20.83
C ASN A 444 -4.63 -35.44 22.06
N ALA A 445 -3.29 -35.42 22.09
CA ALA A 445 -2.51 -34.83 23.17
C ALA A 445 -2.77 -33.33 23.38
N GLU A 446 -2.98 -32.57 22.30
CA GLU A 446 -3.29 -31.13 22.38
C GLU A 446 -4.67 -30.87 23.00
N HIS A 447 -5.63 -31.78 22.79
CA HIS A 447 -6.94 -31.71 23.41
C HIS A 447 -6.87 -32.02 24.90
N LYS A 448 -6.09 -33.05 25.29
CA LYS A 448 -5.82 -33.37 26.70
C LYS A 448 -5.16 -32.20 27.43
N ALA A 449 -4.17 -31.57 26.81
CA ALA A 449 -3.49 -30.40 27.36
C ALA A 449 -4.44 -29.23 27.64
N ARG A 450 -5.55 -29.14 26.90
CA ARG A 450 -6.58 -28.11 27.02
C ARG A 450 -7.88 -28.62 27.64
N GLU A 451 -7.86 -29.79 28.28
CA GLU A 451 -9.05 -30.45 28.80
C GLU A 451 -9.79 -29.59 29.83
N SER A 452 -9.06 -28.79 30.62
CA SER A 452 -9.62 -27.85 31.60
C SER A 452 -10.49 -26.75 30.98
N THR A 453 -10.32 -26.47 29.68
CA THR A 453 -11.12 -25.50 28.94
C THR A 453 -12.25 -26.15 28.14
N ALA A 454 -12.28 -27.49 28.08
CA ALA A 454 -13.27 -28.20 27.28
C ALA A 454 -14.68 -28.04 27.87
N PHE A 455 -15.67 -27.90 26.98
CA PHE A 455 -17.07 -27.70 27.35
C PHE A 455 -17.98 -28.60 26.53
N TYR A 456 -19.19 -28.85 27.00
CA TYR A 456 -20.21 -29.54 26.22
C TYR A 456 -21.06 -28.52 25.47
N SER A 457 -21.21 -28.68 24.16
CA SER A 457 -22.17 -27.90 23.37
C SER A 457 -23.61 -28.24 23.77
N LEU A 458 -24.57 -27.44 23.30
CA LEU A 458 -26.00 -27.73 23.49
C LEU A 458 -26.43 -29.07 22.86
N SER A 459 -25.73 -29.51 21.82
CA SER A 459 -25.91 -30.85 21.23
C SER A 459 -25.30 -31.99 22.07
N GLY A 460 -24.61 -31.69 23.17
CA GLY A 460 -23.97 -32.68 24.03
C GLY A 460 -22.61 -33.18 23.54
N VAL A 461 -22.06 -32.58 22.48
CA VAL A 461 -20.73 -32.90 21.98
C VAL A 461 -19.69 -32.13 22.82
N ARG A 462 -18.71 -32.85 23.37
CA ARG A 462 -17.58 -32.23 24.08
C ARG A 462 -16.67 -31.52 23.07
N ARG A 463 -16.30 -30.27 23.32
CA ARG A 463 -15.49 -29.43 22.43
C ARG A 463 -14.37 -28.73 23.17
N VAL A 464 -13.27 -28.44 22.47
CA VAL A 464 -12.14 -27.64 22.96
C VAL A 464 -12.19 -26.26 22.28
N PRO A 465 -12.28 -25.15 23.04
CA PRO A 465 -12.29 -23.80 22.48
C PRO A 465 -10.89 -23.31 22.10
N GLY A 466 -10.83 -22.22 21.32
CA GLY A 466 -9.56 -21.51 21.08
C GLY A 466 -8.73 -22.03 19.91
N GLY A 467 -9.32 -22.87 19.04
CA GLY A 467 -8.71 -23.30 17.79
C GLY A 467 -8.75 -22.21 16.73
N PHE A 468 -7.78 -22.22 15.82
CA PHE A 468 -7.73 -21.40 14.62
C PHE A 468 -8.04 -22.26 13.40
N SER A 469 -9.27 -22.13 12.86
CA SER A 469 -9.63 -22.83 11.62
C SER A 469 -9.11 -22.03 10.43
N THR A 470 -8.06 -22.54 9.78
CA THR A 470 -7.45 -21.89 8.62
C THR A 470 -8.32 -22.15 7.37
N ILE A 471 -8.82 -21.07 6.78
CA ILE A 471 -9.60 -21.10 5.52
C ILE A 471 -8.67 -20.91 4.32
N LEU A 472 -7.67 -20.04 4.46
CA LEU A 472 -6.62 -19.82 3.47
C LEU A 472 -5.26 -19.79 4.17
N ALA A 473 -4.33 -20.66 3.78
CA ALA A 473 -2.97 -20.64 4.32
C ALA A 473 -2.11 -19.53 3.67
N LYS A 474 -1.02 -19.15 4.33
CA LYS A 474 0.05 -18.29 3.81
C LYS A 474 0.75 -18.92 2.61
N ALA A 475 1.22 -18.08 1.68
CA ALA A 475 1.93 -18.48 0.47
C ALA A 475 1.14 -19.46 -0.42
N VAL A 476 -0.16 -19.22 -0.56
CA VAL A 476 -1.06 -19.94 -1.49
C VAL A 476 -1.41 -19.04 -2.67
N GLU A 477 -1.40 -19.60 -3.88
CA GLU A 477 -1.81 -18.90 -5.10
C GLU A 477 -3.32 -18.61 -5.09
N VAL A 478 -3.69 -17.33 -5.20
CA VAL A 478 -5.07 -16.82 -5.23
C VAL A 478 -5.34 -16.12 -6.56
N SER A 479 -6.54 -16.25 -7.10
CA SER A 479 -7.00 -15.58 -8.32
C SER A 479 -8.35 -14.92 -8.07
N GLU A 480 -8.74 -13.96 -8.91
CA GLU A 480 -10.00 -13.20 -8.73
C GLU A 480 -11.25 -14.06 -8.59
N THR A 481 -11.26 -15.19 -9.28
CA THR A 481 -12.40 -16.11 -9.36
C THR A 481 -12.36 -17.22 -8.33
N ARG A 482 -11.25 -17.37 -7.58
CA ARG A 482 -11.07 -18.49 -6.65
C ARG A 482 -11.65 -18.13 -5.28
N GLU A 483 -12.65 -18.90 -4.88
CA GLU A 483 -13.20 -18.89 -3.52
C GLU A 483 -12.43 -19.83 -2.62
N PHE A 484 -12.13 -19.37 -1.40
CA PHE A 484 -11.69 -20.20 -0.29
C PHE A 484 -12.81 -20.23 0.73
N ARG A 485 -13.25 -21.41 1.16
CA ARG A 485 -14.36 -21.53 2.08
C ARG A 485 -14.16 -22.67 3.05
N ASP A 486 -14.76 -22.51 4.22
CA ASP A 486 -14.87 -23.56 5.23
C ASP A 486 -16.25 -23.45 5.91
N SER A 487 -16.72 -24.57 6.43
CA SER A 487 -18.08 -24.72 6.97
C SER A 487 -18.06 -24.75 8.49
N PHE A 488 -18.98 -23.99 9.10
CA PHE A 488 -19.06 -23.82 10.54
C PHE A 488 -20.50 -23.97 11.02
N GLY A 489 -20.64 -24.38 12.27
CA GLY A 489 -21.93 -24.59 12.92
C GLY A 489 -21.98 -23.90 14.28
N ASN A 490 -23.12 -23.27 14.58
CA ASN A 490 -23.42 -22.75 15.91
C ASN A 490 -24.67 -23.45 16.47
N THR A 491 -24.61 -23.85 17.74
CA THR A 491 -25.81 -24.28 18.47
C THR A 491 -26.37 -23.10 19.26
N LEU A 492 -27.67 -22.87 19.18
CA LEU A 492 -28.39 -21.83 19.93
C LEU A 492 -29.42 -22.47 20.86
N ASN A 493 -29.58 -21.93 22.07
CA ASN A 493 -30.69 -22.24 22.94
C ASN A 493 -31.97 -21.51 22.46
N GLN A 494 -33.11 -21.76 23.11
CA GLN A 494 -34.40 -21.16 22.70
C GLN A 494 -34.39 -19.63 22.70
N GLU A 495 -33.80 -19.00 23.71
CA GLU A 495 -33.72 -17.55 23.84
C GLU A 495 -32.81 -16.95 22.75
N GLU A 496 -31.62 -17.53 22.58
CA GLU A 496 -30.67 -17.15 21.55
C GLU A 496 -31.28 -17.29 20.15
N PHE A 497 -32.00 -18.38 19.87
CA PHE A 497 -32.68 -18.59 18.59
C PHE A 497 -33.77 -17.54 18.33
N ASN A 498 -34.56 -17.20 19.36
CA ASN A 498 -35.60 -16.18 19.25
C ASN A 498 -34.98 -14.79 18.93
N ASN A 499 -33.85 -14.47 19.55
CA ASN A 499 -33.21 -13.15 19.44
C ASN A 499 -32.20 -13.02 18.29
N PHE A 500 -31.72 -14.13 17.74
CA PHE A 500 -30.71 -14.13 16.68
C PHE A 500 -31.23 -13.44 15.41
N LYS A 501 -30.43 -12.57 14.78
CA LYS A 501 -30.79 -11.92 13.50
C LYS A 501 -29.56 -11.84 12.61
N ILE A 502 -28.58 -11.07 13.09
CA ILE A 502 -27.33 -10.83 12.38
C ILE A 502 -26.28 -11.78 12.96
N LYS A 503 -25.67 -12.58 12.10
CA LYS A 503 -24.45 -13.33 12.43
C LYS A 503 -23.26 -12.44 12.11
N THR A 504 -22.37 -12.31 13.08
CA THR A 504 -21.15 -11.52 12.97
C THR A 504 -19.95 -12.40 13.26
N ILE A 505 -18.91 -12.33 12.42
CA ILE A 505 -17.72 -13.18 12.49
C ILE A 505 -16.47 -12.33 12.28
N PRO A 506 -15.56 -12.26 13.26
CA PRO A 506 -14.26 -11.65 13.07
C PRO A 506 -13.35 -12.59 12.28
N ILE A 507 -12.85 -12.12 11.14
CA ILE A 507 -11.79 -12.78 10.38
C ILE A 507 -10.45 -12.52 11.07
N ARG A 508 -9.72 -13.59 11.33
CA ARG A 508 -8.41 -13.57 12.01
C ARG A 508 -7.32 -13.85 10.99
N CYS A 509 -6.19 -13.16 11.13
CA CYS A 509 -4.98 -13.44 10.36
C CYS A 509 -3.84 -13.84 11.29
N TYR A 510 -3.00 -14.78 10.82
CA TYR A 510 -1.77 -15.20 11.50
C TYR A 510 -0.55 -14.58 10.82
N ARG A 511 0.26 -13.86 11.59
CA ARG A 511 1.43 -13.09 11.15
C ARG A 511 2.77 -13.74 11.52
N GLY A 512 2.80 -15.04 11.80
CA GLY A 512 4.07 -15.73 12.04
C GLY A 512 4.95 -15.84 10.79
N GLU A 513 6.22 -16.15 11.02
CA GLU A 513 7.17 -16.36 9.93
C GLU A 513 6.87 -17.67 9.19
N GLU A 514 6.39 -18.66 9.93
CA GLU A 514 6.01 -19.98 9.45
C GLU A 514 4.88 -19.92 8.42
N ASN A 515 4.99 -20.73 7.36
CA ASN A 515 3.94 -20.83 6.33
C ASN A 515 2.68 -21.52 6.85
N LYS A 516 2.81 -22.35 7.89
CA LYS A 516 1.68 -23.04 8.52
C LYS A 516 1.34 -22.33 9.82
N ALA A 517 0.10 -21.85 9.92
CA ALA A 517 -0.39 -21.29 11.17
C ALA A 517 -0.50 -22.36 12.25
N PRO A 518 -0.26 -22.01 13.53
CA PRO A 518 -0.53 -22.90 14.65
C PRO A 518 -2.02 -23.24 14.69
N ARG A 519 -2.32 -24.41 15.25
CA ARG A 519 -3.70 -24.90 15.32
C ARG A 519 -4.49 -24.18 16.39
N TRP A 520 -3.79 -23.64 17.39
CA TRP A 520 -4.39 -22.97 18.54
C TRP A 520 -3.86 -21.55 18.71
N PHE A 521 -4.72 -20.64 19.18
CA PHE A 521 -4.34 -19.23 19.36
C PHE A 521 -3.27 -19.03 20.45
N ASP A 522 -3.20 -19.92 21.43
CA ASP A 522 -2.29 -19.87 22.56
C ASP A 522 -0.85 -20.34 22.23
N GLU A 523 -0.66 -21.04 21.11
CA GLU A 523 0.68 -21.48 20.63
C GLU A 523 1.52 -20.32 20.11
N ALA A 524 0.89 -19.24 19.65
CA ALA A 524 1.57 -18.04 19.18
C ALA A 524 0.87 -16.76 19.66
N PRO A 525 0.93 -16.45 20.97
CA PRO A 525 0.31 -15.25 21.53
C PRO A 525 0.84 -13.99 20.85
N GLY A 526 -0.06 -13.07 20.50
CA GLY A 526 0.29 -11.81 19.83
C GLY A 526 0.63 -11.93 18.33
N LYS A 527 0.61 -13.14 17.74
CA LYS A 527 0.78 -13.34 16.30
C LYS A 527 -0.55 -13.42 15.52
N PHE A 528 -1.68 -13.36 16.22
CA PHE A 528 -3.01 -13.33 15.62
C PHE A 528 -3.65 -11.94 15.75
N GLU A 529 -4.11 -11.38 14.64
CA GLU A 529 -4.79 -10.08 14.61
C GLU A 529 -6.20 -10.20 14.02
N SER A 530 -7.11 -9.35 14.47
CA SER A 530 -8.43 -9.18 13.83
C SER A 530 -8.24 -8.37 12.56
N LEU A 531 -8.62 -8.93 11.41
CA LEU A 531 -8.49 -8.26 10.13
C LEU A 531 -9.73 -7.42 9.84
N CYS A 532 -10.89 -8.06 9.82
CA CYS A 532 -12.17 -7.46 9.52
C CYS A 532 -13.28 -8.24 10.20
N GLU A 533 -14.46 -7.65 10.25
CA GLU A 533 -15.67 -8.29 10.74
C GLU A 533 -16.66 -8.46 9.59
N ILE A 534 -17.19 -9.67 9.41
CA ILE A 534 -18.23 -9.93 8.40
C ILE A 534 -19.56 -10.18 9.07
N SER A 535 -20.63 -9.73 8.43
CA SER A 535 -21.98 -9.94 8.95
C SER A 535 -23.00 -10.30 7.88
N ALA A 536 -23.99 -11.09 8.28
CA ALA A 536 -25.13 -11.45 7.45
C ALA A 536 -26.41 -11.55 8.27
N ASP A 537 -27.51 -11.05 7.72
CA ASP A 537 -28.84 -11.26 8.27
C ASP A 537 -29.30 -12.67 7.90
N LEU A 538 -29.35 -13.55 8.91
CA LEU A 538 -29.78 -14.93 8.79
C LEU A 538 -31.22 -15.11 9.31
N THR A 539 -31.99 -14.04 9.49
CA THR A 539 -33.42 -14.13 9.80
C THR A 539 -34.20 -14.98 8.78
N PRO A 540 -33.93 -14.92 7.46
CA PRO A 540 -34.66 -15.71 6.47
C PRO A 540 -34.62 -17.24 6.67
N ILE A 541 -33.57 -17.78 7.29
CA ILE A 541 -33.47 -19.24 7.53
C ILE A 541 -34.24 -19.70 8.77
N LYS A 542 -34.70 -18.80 9.66
CA LYS A 542 -35.36 -19.19 10.91
C LYS A 542 -36.52 -20.14 10.73
N SER A 543 -37.36 -19.90 9.72
CA SER A 543 -38.54 -20.73 9.42
C SER A 543 -38.16 -22.15 8.99
N SER A 544 -36.94 -22.36 8.49
CA SER A 544 -36.44 -23.65 8.02
C SER A 544 -35.69 -24.45 9.11
N ILE A 545 -35.29 -23.81 10.21
CA ILE A 545 -34.55 -24.47 11.29
C ILE A 545 -35.55 -25.16 12.23
N LYS A 546 -35.40 -26.47 12.38
CA LYS A 546 -36.22 -27.26 13.31
C LYS A 546 -35.51 -27.39 14.66
N PRO A 547 -36.26 -27.40 15.78
CA PRO A 547 -35.67 -27.69 17.08
C PRO A 547 -35.14 -29.12 17.09
N GLN A 548 -33.93 -29.26 17.60
CA GLN A 548 -33.33 -30.53 18.00
C GLN A 548 -33.39 -30.61 19.53
N TYR A 549 -33.24 -31.82 20.09
CA TYR A 549 -33.40 -32.04 21.52
C TYR A 549 -32.20 -32.77 22.09
N LYS A 550 -31.66 -32.23 23.18
CA LYS A 550 -30.78 -32.96 24.08
C LYS A 550 -31.61 -33.28 25.31
N GLU A 551 -31.92 -34.55 25.48
CA GLU A 551 -32.93 -35.02 26.43
C GLU A 551 -34.27 -34.32 26.17
N SER A 552 -34.67 -33.37 27.02
CA SER A 552 -35.90 -32.58 26.90
C SER A 552 -35.66 -31.09 26.60
N THR A 553 -34.39 -30.66 26.51
CA THR A 553 -34.06 -29.26 26.26
C THR A 553 -33.89 -29.01 24.77
N PRO A 554 -34.67 -28.09 24.16
CA PRO A 554 -34.54 -27.77 22.73
C PRO A 554 -33.28 -26.96 22.47
N TYR A 555 -32.62 -27.25 21.36
CA TYR A 555 -31.54 -26.44 20.79
C TYR A 555 -31.70 -26.37 19.27
N TYR A 556 -31.05 -25.37 18.67
CA TYR A 556 -31.14 -25.09 17.25
C TYR A 556 -29.73 -25.10 16.67
N VAL A 557 -29.57 -25.61 15.44
CA VAL A 557 -28.28 -25.63 14.74
C VAL A 557 -28.35 -24.69 13.56
N ILE A 558 -27.36 -23.82 13.44
CA ILE A 558 -27.16 -22.94 12.29
C ILE A 558 -25.84 -23.29 11.65
N ASP A 559 -25.92 -23.81 10.43
CA ASP A 559 -24.78 -24.07 9.58
C ASP A 559 -24.58 -22.91 8.59
N TYR A 560 -23.34 -22.49 8.44
CA TYR A 560 -22.94 -21.43 7.52
C TYR A 560 -21.52 -21.66 7.04
N ASP A 561 -21.21 -21.11 5.86
CA ASP A 561 -19.87 -21.07 5.34
C ASP A 561 -19.28 -19.68 5.54
N VAL A 562 -17.99 -19.62 5.85
CA VAL A 562 -17.21 -18.39 5.70
C VAL A 562 -16.47 -18.49 4.38
N ILE A 563 -16.73 -17.55 3.49
CA ILE A 563 -16.19 -17.50 2.13
C ILE A 563 -15.24 -16.30 2.05
N LEU A 564 -13.99 -16.56 1.68
CA LEU A 564 -12.97 -15.56 1.40
C LEU A 564 -12.73 -15.48 -0.11
N LEU A 565 -12.79 -14.26 -0.62
CA LEU A 565 -12.58 -13.88 -2.01
C LEU A 565 -11.40 -12.90 -2.04
N PHE A 566 -10.29 -13.32 -2.63
CA PHE A 566 -9.17 -12.43 -2.87
C PHE A 566 -9.31 -11.92 -4.30
N GLY A 567 -9.97 -10.77 -4.46
CA GLY A 567 -9.88 -10.02 -5.72
C GLY A 567 -8.41 -9.61 -5.96
N LEU A 568 -8.09 -9.03 -7.11
CA LEU A 568 -6.71 -8.64 -7.41
C LEU A 568 -6.10 -7.85 -6.24
N THR A 569 -6.76 -6.85 -5.68
CA THR A 569 -6.15 -5.98 -4.65
C THR A 569 -6.89 -5.91 -3.32
N GLU A 570 -8.05 -6.56 -3.22
CA GLU A 570 -8.91 -6.46 -2.04
C GLU A 570 -9.40 -7.83 -1.57
N LEU A 571 -9.30 -8.06 -0.26
CA LEU A 571 -10.01 -9.14 0.40
C LEU A 571 -11.50 -8.76 0.55
N ARG A 572 -12.36 -9.62 0.05
CA ARG A 572 -13.79 -9.64 0.33
C ARG A 572 -14.11 -10.91 1.10
N ALA A 573 -14.99 -10.80 2.08
CA ALA A 573 -15.44 -11.95 2.84
C ALA A 573 -16.97 -11.93 2.97
N GLN A 574 -17.56 -13.12 2.97
CA GLN A 574 -19.01 -13.35 2.99
C GLN A 574 -19.37 -14.49 3.92
N ILE A 575 -20.58 -14.45 4.45
CA ILE A 575 -21.23 -15.59 5.08
C ILE A 575 -22.18 -16.20 4.04
N GLY A 576 -22.00 -17.49 3.77
CA GLY A 576 -22.90 -18.30 2.93
C GLY A 576 -23.79 -19.20 3.80
N TRP A 577 -25.02 -19.45 3.37
CA TRP A 577 -25.93 -20.38 4.03
C TRP A 577 -26.87 -21.03 3.00
N LYS A 578 -27.67 -22.01 3.43
CA LYS A 578 -28.69 -22.63 2.58
C LYS A 578 -30.10 -22.26 3.04
N GLU A 579 -30.90 -21.72 2.13
CA GLU A 579 -32.35 -21.54 2.29
C GLU A 579 -33.05 -22.57 1.40
N ASN A 580 -33.76 -23.52 2.01
CA ASN A 580 -34.48 -24.58 1.27
C ASN A 580 -33.59 -25.33 0.25
N GLY A 581 -32.32 -25.57 0.60
CA GLY A 581 -31.33 -26.23 -0.26
C GLY A 581 -30.64 -25.32 -1.29
N VAL A 582 -31.06 -24.06 -1.43
CA VAL A 582 -30.43 -23.08 -2.33
C VAL A 582 -29.41 -22.25 -1.56
N GLU A 583 -28.20 -22.12 -2.11
CA GLU A 583 -27.16 -21.27 -1.52
C GLU A 583 -27.58 -19.79 -1.59
N LYS A 584 -27.41 -19.12 -0.45
CA LYS A 584 -27.58 -17.69 -0.28
C LYS A 584 -26.31 -17.14 0.36
N ARG A 585 -26.06 -15.87 0.12
CA ARG A 585 -24.84 -15.19 0.56
C ARG A 585 -25.19 -13.82 1.10
N GLY A 586 -24.51 -13.43 2.17
CA GLY A 586 -24.58 -12.10 2.72
C GLY A 586 -23.88 -11.10 1.79
N PRO A 587 -24.01 -9.80 2.07
CA PRO A 587 -23.20 -8.81 1.38
C PRO A 587 -21.71 -9.14 1.56
N ALA A 588 -20.91 -8.96 0.50
CA ALA A 588 -19.46 -8.94 0.66
C ALA A 588 -19.09 -7.73 1.51
N SER A 589 -18.62 -7.98 2.73
CA SER A 589 -18.16 -6.93 3.63
C SER A 589 -16.65 -6.81 3.53
N VAL A 590 -16.19 -5.58 3.29
CA VAL A 590 -14.79 -5.13 3.35
C VAL A 590 -14.62 -4.35 4.67
N VAL A 591 -15.32 -4.76 5.74
CA VAL A 591 -15.43 -3.98 6.98
C VAL A 591 -14.20 -4.24 7.85
N TYR A 592 -13.13 -3.51 7.57
CA TYR A 592 -11.99 -3.41 8.47
C TYR A 592 -12.41 -2.64 9.71
N ASP A 593 -12.05 -3.16 10.87
CA ASP A 593 -12.53 -2.68 12.18
C ASP A 593 -12.29 -1.17 12.32
N SER A 594 -13.36 -0.38 12.24
CA SER A 594 -13.38 1.04 12.53
C SER A 594 -13.53 1.21 14.04
N GLN A 595 -12.52 0.79 14.81
CA GLN A 595 -12.47 1.16 16.22
C GLN A 595 -11.92 2.57 16.36
N LEU A 596 -12.89 3.48 16.60
CA LEU A 596 -12.85 4.77 17.29
C LEU A 596 -11.93 5.87 16.73
#